data_AF-J8BES3-F1
#
_entry.id   AF-J8BES3-F1
#
_cell.length_a   1.000
_cell.length_b   1.000
_cell.length_c   1.000
_cell.angle_alpha   90.00
_cell.angle_beta   90.00
_cell.angle_gamma   90.00
#
_symmetry.space_group_name_H-M   'P 1'
#
loop_
_entity.id
_entity.type
_entity.pdbx_description
1 polymer ?
#
loop_
_entity_poly.entity_id
_entity_poly.type
_entity_poly.pdbx_seq_one_letter_code
_entity_poly.pdbx_strand_id
1 'polypeptide(L)'
;MKLGNGINQIRTLQKSIPGPKSIFGWRMNMIRFYRSPFMYSRWLHDTYGKVVTLGQGKKPSYVFAFGPELNEQILTNPDLFKVSSSLVKIPKDSLLGRMFFNNLIMMTGEKHKQHRRLMQPAFHRKQISEVEEIDMDTNKKLDALMEINIPTEEIMNKLRQIYDGWEVLNIIVKPLEYKIIRNEKSVLLKTNAITYAVRKNNL
;
A
#
# COMPACT_ATOMS: atom_id res chain seq x y z
N MET A 1 50.98 21.76 33.76
CA MET A 1 49.96 21.08 34.60
C MET A 1 49.16 22.20 35.26
N LYS A 2 47.89 22.50 34.97
CA LYS A 2 46.73 21.68 34.57
C LYS A 2 45.95 22.33 33.41
N LEU A 3 45.39 21.46 32.58
CA LEU A 3 44.38 21.72 31.55
C LEU A 3 43.04 22.13 32.18
N GLY A 4 42.20 22.86 31.42
CA GLY A 4 40.79 23.00 31.78
C GLY A 4 39.94 24.07 31.07
N ASN A 5 40.28 24.51 29.85
CA ASN A 5 39.35 25.24 28.99
C ASN A 5 38.50 24.23 28.20
N GLY A 6 37.16 24.30 28.27
CA GLY A 6 36.32 23.70 27.23
C GLY A 6 35.01 23.00 27.61
N ILE A 7 34.31 23.33 28.71
CA ILE A 7 33.04 22.62 29.04
C ILE A 7 31.77 23.48 28.81
N ASN A 8 31.87 24.77 28.51
CA ASN A 8 30.69 25.65 28.38
C ASN A 8 30.19 25.93 26.96
N GLN A 9 30.52 25.11 25.95
CA GLN A 9 30.02 25.30 24.57
C GLN A 9 29.19 24.14 23.99
N ILE A 10 28.73 23.19 24.80
CA ILE A 10 27.69 22.26 24.33
C ILE A 10 26.32 22.87 24.66
N ARG A 11 26.02 24.02 24.03
CA ARG A 11 24.62 24.34 23.71
C ARG A 11 24.19 23.22 22.77
N THR A 12 23.35 22.33 23.24
CA THR A 12 22.61 21.35 22.44
C THR A 12 21.94 22.10 21.30
N LEU A 13 22.59 22.14 20.14
CA LEU A 13 21.95 22.41 18.87
C LEU A 13 20.94 21.28 18.70
N GLN A 14 19.72 21.48 19.19
CA GLN A 14 18.60 20.61 18.88
C GLN A 14 18.42 20.69 17.37
N LYS A 15 19.09 19.78 16.66
CA LYS A 15 19.16 19.74 15.21
C LYS A 15 17.73 19.51 14.73
N SER A 16 17.08 20.59 14.29
CA SER A 16 15.71 20.53 13.82
C SER A 16 15.64 19.59 12.63
N ILE A 17 14.58 18.79 12.55
CA ILE A 17 14.35 17.91 11.40
C ILE A 17 14.28 18.78 10.14
N PRO A 18 15.07 18.49 9.09
CA PRO A 18 15.11 19.29 7.88
C PRO A 18 13.80 19.18 7.09
N GLY A 19 13.47 20.19 6.28
CA GLY A 19 12.28 20.15 5.44
C GLY A 19 11.88 21.49 4.83
N PRO A 20 10.90 21.52 3.93
CA PRO A 20 10.46 22.72 3.24
C PRO A 20 9.85 23.77 4.19
N LYS A 21 10.20 25.04 3.96
CA LYS A 21 9.51 26.20 4.54
C LYS A 21 8.25 26.51 3.71
N SER A 22 7.20 27.00 4.37
CA SER A 22 5.95 27.37 3.72
C SER A 22 5.23 28.44 4.54
N ILE A 23 4.68 29.46 3.85
CA ILE A 23 3.92 30.56 4.45
C ILE A 23 2.66 30.03 5.17
N PHE A 24 2.09 28.91 4.72
CA PHE A 24 0.94 28.23 5.33
C PHE A 24 1.33 26.94 6.07
N GLY A 25 2.60 26.83 6.48
CA GLY A 25 3.13 25.69 7.21
C GLY A 25 2.98 24.36 6.48
N TRP A 26 2.81 23.28 7.25
CA TRP A 26 2.79 21.91 6.73
C TRP A 26 1.65 21.58 5.77
N ARG A 27 0.52 22.30 5.86
CA ARG A 27 -0.67 22.03 5.05
C ARG A 27 -0.41 22.23 3.56
N MET A 28 0.31 23.28 3.19
CA MET A 28 0.66 23.54 1.78
C MET A 28 1.55 22.42 1.22
N ASN A 29 2.52 21.97 2.01
CA ASN A 29 3.40 20.87 1.64
C ASN A 29 2.63 19.54 1.54
N MET A 30 1.59 19.35 2.35
CA MET A 30 0.68 18.21 2.24
C MET A 30 -0.18 18.27 0.97
N ILE A 31 -0.67 19.45 0.57
CA ILE A 31 -1.40 19.62 -0.70
C ILE A 31 -0.49 19.27 -1.88
N ARG A 32 0.77 19.71 -1.87
CA ARG A 32 1.76 19.37 -2.91
C ARG A 32 2.01 17.86 -2.98
N PHE A 33 2.09 17.20 -1.82
CA PHE A 33 2.18 15.75 -1.73
C PHE A 33 0.97 15.07 -2.39
N TYR A 34 -0.27 15.44 -2.02
CA TYR A 34 -1.47 14.79 -2.58
C TYR A 34 -1.63 15.01 -4.09
N ARG A 35 -1.16 16.14 -4.63
CA ARG A 35 -1.22 16.40 -6.08
C ARG A 35 -0.17 15.61 -6.88
N SER A 36 0.94 15.21 -6.25
CA SER A 36 2.05 14.57 -6.94
C SER A 36 2.88 13.69 -5.98
N PRO A 37 2.32 12.59 -5.47
CA PRO A 37 2.88 11.87 -4.31
C PRO A 37 4.29 11.34 -4.59
N PHE A 38 4.54 10.78 -5.78
CA PHE A 38 5.85 10.25 -6.14
C PHE A 38 6.89 11.35 -6.36
N MET A 39 6.58 12.34 -7.20
CA MET A 39 7.52 13.42 -7.53
C MET A 39 7.86 14.27 -6.32
N TYR A 40 6.85 14.62 -5.51
CA TYR A 40 7.07 15.43 -4.31
C TYR A 40 7.82 14.65 -3.23
N SER A 41 7.51 13.36 -3.02
CA SER A 41 8.28 12.51 -2.08
C SER A 41 9.72 12.31 -2.52
N ARG A 42 9.95 12.11 -3.83
CA ARG A 42 11.29 12.01 -4.39
C ARG A 42 12.09 13.29 -4.18
N TRP A 43 11.47 14.45 -4.49
CA TRP A 43 12.09 15.74 -4.26
C TRP A 43 12.42 15.99 -2.78
N LEU A 44 11.51 15.64 -1.86
CA LEU A 44 11.77 15.74 -0.41
C LEU A 44 12.98 14.90 0.01
N HIS A 45 13.03 13.65 -0.44
CA HIS A 45 14.12 12.74 -0.15
C HIS A 45 15.46 13.26 -0.69
N ASP A 46 15.50 13.64 -1.96
CA ASP A 46 16.75 14.07 -2.62
C ASP A 46 17.26 15.41 -2.07
N THR A 47 16.35 16.27 -1.59
CA THR A 47 16.70 17.61 -1.07
C THR A 47 17.05 17.60 0.43
N TYR A 48 16.34 16.80 1.24
CA TYR A 48 16.42 16.87 2.71
C TYR A 48 16.87 15.56 3.38
N GLY A 49 16.99 14.47 2.62
CA GLY A 49 17.45 13.16 3.09
C GLY A 49 16.34 12.26 3.62
N LYS A 50 16.71 11.32 4.50
CA LYS A 50 15.83 10.21 4.93
C LYS A 50 14.71 10.62 5.90
N VAL A 51 14.86 11.69 6.67
CA VAL A 51 13.86 12.14 7.67
C VAL A 51 13.53 13.60 7.42
N VAL A 52 12.31 13.88 6.98
CA VAL A 52 11.93 15.20 6.46
C VAL A 52 10.65 15.69 7.13
N THR A 53 10.65 16.88 7.72
CA THR A 53 9.42 17.50 8.23
C THR A 53 8.68 18.24 7.12
N LEU A 54 7.35 18.13 7.08
CA LEU A 54 6.55 18.92 6.15
C LEU A 54 6.36 20.37 6.59
N GLY A 55 6.80 20.79 7.78
CA GLY A 55 6.78 22.18 8.19
C GLY A 55 7.84 22.47 9.25
N GLN A 56 8.83 23.30 8.90
CA GLN A 56 9.85 23.73 9.84
C GLN A 56 9.23 24.46 11.04
N GLY A 57 9.59 24.04 12.25
CA GLY A 57 9.12 24.65 13.50
C GLY A 57 9.68 23.90 14.71
N LYS A 58 9.47 24.45 15.92
CA LYS A 58 9.97 23.84 17.18
C LYS A 58 9.32 22.50 17.51
N LYS A 59 8.17 22.17 16.91
CA LYS A 59 7.44 20.91 17.07
C LYS A 59 6.93 20.45 15.70
N PRO A 60 7.71 19.69 14.92
CA PRO A 60 7.29 19.22 13.60
C PRO A 60 6.07 18.31 13.74
N SER A 61 4.94 18.70 13.14
CA SER A 61 3.67 17.95 13.27
C SER A 61 3.57 16.75 12.33
N TYR A 62 4.32 16.77 11.22
CA TYR A 62 4.32 15.70 10.20
C TYR A 62 5.74 15.48 9.71
N VAL A 63 6.15 14.22 9.67
CA VAL A 63 7.49 13.77 9.27
C VAL A 63 7.34 12.62 8.28
N PHE A 64 8.11 12.69 7.20
CA PHE A 64 8.31 11.62 6.24
C PHE A 64 9.60 10.89 6.61
N ALA A 65 9.53 9.56 6.63
CA ALA A 65 10.67 8.68 6.86
C ALA A 65 10.86 7.82 5.61
N PHE A 66 12.06 7.87 5.02
CA PHE A 66 12.39 7.19 3.78
C PHE A 66 13.47 6.14 4.02
N GLY A 67 13.27 4.96 3.43
CA GLY A 67 14.23 3.86 3.47
C GLY A 67 13.77 2.70 4.36
N PRO A 68 14.27 1.48 4.07
CA PRO A 68 13.82 0.27 4.73
C PRO A 68 14.12 0.26 6.22
N GLU A 69 15.24 0.83 6.65
CA GLU A 69 15.66 0.83 8.06
C GLU A 69 14.68 1.63 8.95
N LEU A 70 14.23 2.78 8.46
CA LEU A 70 13.25 3.61 9.17
C LEU A 70 11.85 3.00 9.11
N ASN A 71 11.48 2.38 7.98
CA ASN A 71 10.22 1.66 7.87
C ASN A 71 10.14 0.53 8.89
N GLU A 72 11.21 -0.28 9.00
CA GLU A 72 11.29 -1.35 10.00
C GLU A 72 11.17 -0.77 11.41
N GLN A 73 11.97 0.25 11.76
CA GLN A 73 11.93 0.85 13.09
C GLN A 73 10.55 1.38 13.46
N ILE A 74 9.85 2.05 12.52
CA ILE A 74 8.52 2.62 12.75
C ILE A 74 7.46 1.52 12.87
N LEU A 75 7.52 0.50 12.00
CA LEU A 75 6.48 -0.53 11.92
C LEU A 75 6.63 -1.64 12.98
N THR A 76 7.82 -1.79 13.57
CA THR A 76 8.10 -2.83 14.59
C THR A 76 8.05 -2.33 16.04
N ASN A 77 7.99 -1.01 16.27
CA ASN A 77 7.92 -0.41 17.61
C ASN A 77 6.56 0.26 17.88
N PRO A 78 5.47 -0.51 18.08
CA PRO A 78 4.12 0.03 18.27
C PRO A 78 3.93 0.83 19.56
N ASP A 79 4.80 0.64 20.57
CA ASP A 79 4.77 1.40 21.82
C ASP A 79 5.21 2.85 21.62
N LEU A 80 6.17 3.06 20.70
CA LEU A 80 6.71 4.38 20.34
C LEU A 80 5.93 5.02 19.18
N PHE A 81 5.55 4.22 18.17
CA PHE A 81 4.86 4.70 16.97
C PHE A 81 3.45 4.13 16.90
N LYS A 82 2.47 4.93 17.33
CA LYS A 82 1.05 4.55 17.31
C LYS A 82 0.39 4.94 15.98
N VAL A 83 -0.51 4.08 15.51
CA VAL A 83 -1.38 4.41 14.38
C VAL A 83 -2.21 5.64 14.73
N SER A 84 -2.16 6.65 13.85
CA SER A 84 -2.84 7.92 14.06
C SER A 84 -3.94 8.12 13.02
N SER A 85 -5.10 8.57 13.49
CA SER A 85 -6.20 9.04 12.66
C SER A 85 -6.16 10.55 12.41
N SER A 86 -5.11 11.26 12.83
CA SER A 86 -5.04 12.73 12.78
C SER A 86 -5.15 13.33 11.36
N LEU A 87 -4.96 12.53 10.31
CA LEU A 87 -5.14 12.97 8.92
C LEU A 87 -6.60 12.91 8.44
N VAL A 88 -7.48 12.19 9.15
CA VAL A 88 -8.88 11.97 8.74
C VAL A 88 -9.83 12.35 9.88
N LYS A 89 -10.64 13.38 9.66
CA LYS A 89 -11.65 13.83 10.64
C LYS A 89 -12.99 13.15 10.35
N ILE A 90 -13.25 12.01 11.00
CA ILE A 90 -14.55 11.30 10.91
C ILE A 90 -15.24 11.35 12.29
N PRO A 91 -16.52 11.77 12.38
CA PRO A 91 -17.29 11.70 13.62
C PRO A 91 -17.41 10.24 14.10
N LYS A 92 -17.01 9.97 15.35
CA LYS A 92 -16.90 8.60 15.90
C LYS A 92 -18.26 7.88 16.02
N ASP A 93 -19.31 8.66 16.25
CA ASP A 93 -20.69 8.24 16.44
C ASP A 93 -21.41 7.88 15.13
N SER A 94 -20.91 8.37 14.00
CA SER A 94 -21.42 8.01 12.67
C SER A 94 -21.16 6.54 12.32
N LEU A 95 -21.99 5.97 11.42
CA LEU A 95 -21.77 4.61 10.89
C LEU A 95 -20.36 4.46 10.29
N LEU A 96 -19.95 5.44 9.49
CA LEU A 96 -18.61 5.48 8.89
C LEU A 96 -17.51 5.56 9.95
N GLY A 97 -17.71 6.34 11.02
CA GLY A 97 -16.78 6.41 12.15
C GLY A 97 -16.64 5.08 12.86
N ARG A 98 -17.75 4.40 13.16
CA ARG A 98 -17.72 3.09 13.81
C ARG A 98 -16.96 2.06 12.97
N MET A 99 -17.14 2.05 11.65
CA MET A 99 -16.37 1.16 10.75
C MET A 99 -14.90 1.55 10.70
N PHE A 100 -14.59 2.84 10.59
CA PHE A 100 -13.23 3.33 10.48
C PHE A 100 -12.41 3.11 11.76
N PHE A 101 -12.99 3.34 12.94
CA PHE A 101 -12.24 3.23 14.21
C PHE A 101 -12.23 1.81 14.79
N ASN A 102 -13.09 0.90 14.34
CA ASN A 102 -13.13 -0.49 14.78
C ASN A 102 -12.60 -1.49 13.73
N ASN A 103 -11.88 -1.04 12.71
CA ASN A 103 -11.20 -1.95 11.78
C ASN A 103 -9.85 -2.42 12.33
N LEU A 104 -9.35 -3.54 11.81
CA LEU A 104 -8.11 -4.16 12.27
C LEU A 104 -6.90 -3.21 12.13
N ILE A 105 -6.83 -2.39 11.09
CA ILE A 105 -5.70 -1.49 10.81
C ILE A 105 -5.57 -0.38 11.86
N MET A 106 -6.69 0.08 12.42
CA MET A 106 -6.73 1.14 13.43
C MET A 106 -6.58 0.62 14.87
N MET A 107 -6.64 -0.70 15.08
CA MET A 107 -6.43 -1.30 16.40
C MET A 107 -4.95 -1.39 16.75
N THR A 108 -4.64 -1.33 18.04
CA THR A 108 -3.27 -1.52 18.57
C THR A 108 -3.27 -2.50 19.75
N GLY A 109 -2.11 -3.06 20.11
CA GLY A 109 -1.94 -3.89 21.30
C GLY A 109 -2.68 -5.23 21.26
N GLU A 110 -3.10 -5.73 22.44
CA GLU A 110 -3.74 -7.05 22.59
C GLU A 110 -5.03 -7.20 21.79
N LYS A 111 -5.83 -6.13 21.69
CA LYS A 111 -7.04 -6.13 20.86
C LYS A 111 -6.70 -6.40 19.39
N HIS A 112 -5.68 -5.72 18.85
CA HIS A 112 -5.22 -5.99 17.49
C HIS A 112 -4.71 -7.43 17.33
N LYS A 113 -3.91 -7.94 18.28
CA LYS A 113 -3.42 -9.33 18.24
C LYS A 113 -4.55 -10.35 18.23
N GLN A 114 -5.56 -10.18 19.09
CA GLN A 114 -6.72 -11.05 19.18
C GLN A 114 -7.51 -11.06 17.87
N HIS A 115 -7.89 -9.87 17.35
CA HIS A 115 -8.65 -9.77 16.11
C HIS A 115 -7.85 -10.29 14.90
N ARG A 116 -6.54 -10.02 14.83
CA ARG A 116 -5.67 -10.56 13.78
C ARG A 116 -5.58 -12.08 13.85
N ARG A 117 -5.49 -12.68 15.04
CA ARG A 117 -5.46 -14.14 15.22
C ARG A 117 -6.76 -14.81 14.77
N LEU A 118 -7.90 -14.16 14.94
CA LEU A 118 -9.19 -14.65 14.45
C LEU A 118 -9.29 -14.61 12.92
N MET A 119 -8.76 -13.55 12.29
CA MET A 119 -8.82 -13.38 10.82
C MET A 119 -7.73 -14.16 10.08
N GLN A 120 -6.54 -14.29 10.65
CA GLN A 120 -5.35 -14.84 9.98
C GLN A 120 -5.56 -16.21 9.34
N PRO A 121 -6.31 -17.18 9.92
CA PRO A 121 -6.56 -18.46 9.28
C PRO A 121 -7.19 -18.33 7.88
N ALA A 122 -8.19 -17.46 7.70
CA ALA A 122 -8.85 -17.26 6.41
C ALA A 122 -7.94 -16.65 5.33
N PHE A 123 -6.82 -16.05 5.73
CA PHE A 123 -5.82 -15.47 4.83
C PHE A 123 -4.49 -16.23 4.86
N HIS A 124 -4.47 -17.42 5.48
CA HIS A 124 -3.25 -18.22 5.53
C HIS A 124 -2.99 -18.81 4.15
N ARG A 125 -1.72 -18.78 3.70
CA ARG A 125 -1.28 -19.42 2.45
C ARG A 125 -1.88 -20.81 2.22
N LYS A 126 -2.02 -21.65 3.26
CA LYS A 126 -2.66 -22.96 3.16
C LYS A 126 -4.12 -22.90 2.75
N GLN A 127 -4.91 -21.99 3.33
CA GLN A 127 -6.32 -21.79 2.95
C GLN A 127 -6.47 -21.15 1.57
N ILE A 128 -5.48 -20.36 1.14
CA ILE A 128 -5.40 -19.85 -0.24
C ILE A 128 -4.89 -20.94 -1.22
N SER A 129 -4.07 -21.89 -0.75
CA SER A 129 -3.47 -22.98 -1.55
C SER A 129 -4.21 -24.33 -1.46
N GLU A 130 -5.23 -24.42 -0.61
CA GLU A 130 -6.16 -25.57 -0.47
C GLU A 130 -7.33 -25.45 -1.46
N VAL A 131 -7.35 -24.39 -2.28
CA VAL A 131 -8.23 -24.36 -3.45
C VAL A 131 -7.73 -25.40 -4.42
N GLU A 132 -8.46 -26.50 -4.52
CA GLU A 132 -8.25 -27.56 -5.50
C GLU A 132 -9.34 -27.48 -6.55
N GLU A 133 -8.95 -27.40 -7.82
CA GLU A 133 -9.86 -27.56 -8.94
C GLU A 133 -9.76 -29.01 -9.40
N ILE A 134 -10.89 -29.72 -9.43
CA ILE A 134 -10.96 -31.13 -9.80
C ILE A 134 -12.00 -31.27 -10.90
N ASP A 135 -11.62 -31.88 -12.02
CA ASP A 135 -12.55 -32.24 -13.08
C ASP A 135 -13.49 -33.34 -12.58
N MET A 136 -14.80 -33.08 -12.56
CA MET A 136 -15.78 -34.00 -11.94
C MET A 136 -15.97 -35.32 -12.69
N ASP A 137 -15.75 -35.35 -14.00
CA ASP A 137 -15.98 -36.53 -14.82
C ASP A 137 -14.75 -37.44 -14.83
N THR A 138 -13.56 -36.85 -14.79
CA THR A 138 -12.28 -37.56 -14.86
C THR A 138 -11.56 -37.66 -13.51
N ASN A 139 -12.05 -36.95 -12.50
CA ASN A 139 -11.48 -36.85 -11.15
C ASN A 139 -10.01 -36.36 -11.13
N LYS A 140 -9.58 -35.64 -12.17
CA LYS A 140 -8.21 -35.14 -12.32
C LYS A 140 -8.05 -33.79 -11.64
N LYS A 141 -6.97 -33.62 -10.87
CA LYS A 141 -6.57 -32.33 -10.29
C LYS A 141 -6.08 -31.39 -11.40
N LEU A 142 -6.61 -30.17 -11.41
CA LEU A 142 -6.27 -29.08 -12.32
C LEU A 142 -5.52 -27.98 -11.55
N ASP A 143 -4.83 -27.10 -12.28
CA ASP A 143 -4.25 -25.89 -11.70
C ASP A 143 -5.40 -24.97 -11.28
N ALA A 144 -5.49 -24.65 -9.99
CA ALA A 144 -6.57 -23.81 -9.48
C ALA A 144 -6.49 -22.39 -10.04
N LEU A 145 -7.43 -22.04 -10.90
CA LEU A 145 -7.54 -20.70 -11.47
C LEU A 145 -8.49 -19.84 -10.60
N MET A 146 -8.08 -18.63 -10.25
CA MET A 146 -8.93 -17.66 -9.57
C MET A 146 -9.39 -16.58 -10.54
N GLU A 147 -10.70 -16.38 -10.63
CA GLU A 147 -11.28 -15.27 -11.40
C GLU A 147 -11.06 -13.94 -10.65
N ILE A 148 -10.47 -12.97 -11.34
CA ILE A 148 -10.36 -11.59 -10.86
C ILE A 148 -11.19 -10.71 -11.78
N ASN A 149 -12.12 -9.95 -11.19
CA ASN A 149 -12.95 -9.01 -11.95
C ASN A 149 -12.17 -7.71 -12.21
N ILE A 150 -11.62 -7.58 -13.42
CA ILE A 150 -10.85 -6.41 -13.85
C ILE A 150 -11.37 -5.97 -15.23
N PRO A 151 -11.62 -4.67 -15.46
CA PRO A 151 -11.98 -4.16 -16.79
C PRO A 151 -10.90 -4.48 -17.82
N THR A 152 -11.31 -4.78 -19.07
CA THR A 152 -10.39 -5.11 -20.18
C THR A 152 -9.28 -4.07 -20.36
N GLU A 153 -9.61 -2.78 -20.27
CA GLU A 153 -8.62 -1.70 -20.39
C GLU A 153 -7.59 -1.72 -19.27
N GLU A 154 -8.02 -2.00 -18.03
CA GLU A 154 -7.12 -2.01 -16.88
C GLU A 154 -6.14 -3.19 -16.96
N ILE A 155 -6.61 -4.39 -17.31
CA ILE A 155 -5.72 -5.55 -17.46
C ILE A 155 -4.76 -5.37 -18.64
N MET A 156 -5.20 -4.78 -19.75
CA MET A 156 -4.33 -4.46 -20.89
C MET A 156 -3.25 -3.45 -20.52
N ASN A 157 -3.58 -2.40 -19.76
CA ASN A 157 -2.60 -1.44 -19.28
C ASN A 157 -1.56 -2.09 -18.37
N LYS A 158 -1.97 -2.97 -17.46
CA LYS A 158 -1.05 -3.72 -16.60
C LYS A 158 -0.14 -4.64 -17.40
N LEU A 159 -0.68 -5.40 -18.36
CA LEU A 159 0.11 -6.31 -19.20
C LEU A 159 1.16 -5.56 -20.02
N ARG A 160 0.81 -4.41 -20.62
CA ARG A 160 1.76 -3.55 -21.34
C ARG A 160 2.85 -3.02 -20.43
N GLN A 161 2.50 -2.60 -19.22
CA GLN A 161 3.48 -2.09 -18.24
C GLN A 161 4.42 -3.20 -17.73
N ILE A 162 3.91 -4.40 -17.47
CA ILE A 162 4.70 -5.53 -16.94
C ILE A 162 5.70 -6.03 -17.98
N TYR A 163 5.26 -6.12 -19.24
CA TYR A 163 6.08 -6.63 -20.34
C TYR A 163 6.67 -5.50 -21.19
N ASP A 164 6.92 -4.34 -20.58
CA ASP A 164 7.60 -3.24 -21.26
C ASP A 164 8.99 -3.70 -21.74
N GLY A 165 9.32 -3.36 -22.99
CA GLY A 165 10.54 -3.81 -23.66
C GLY A 165 10.56 -5.26 -24.15
N TRP A 166 9.50 -6.07 -23.91
CA TRP A 166 9.35 -7.39 -24.52
C TRP A 166 8.64 -7.26 -25.87
N GLU A 167 8.96 -8.15 -26.80
CA GLU A 167 8.29 -8.21 -28.09
C GLU A 167 6.88 -8.78 -27.91
N VAL A 168 5.87 -8.04 -28.37
CA VAL A 168 4.50 -8.52 -28.40
C VAL A 168 4.29 -9.35 -29.66
N LEU A 169 4.07 -10.66 -29.48
CA LEU A 169 3.82 -11.59 -30.58
C LEU A 169 2.36 -11.58 -31.02
N ASN A 170 1.43 -11.50 -30.07
CA ASN A 170 0.00 -11.57 -30.36
C ASN A 170 -0.84 -10.95 -29.24
N ILE A 171 -1.93 -10.26 -29.62
CA ILE A 171 -2.97 -9.80 -28.71
C ILE A 171 -4.32 -10.14 -29.32
N ILE A 172 -5.11 -10.96 -28.63
CA ILE A 172 -6.48 -11.31 -29.03
C ILE A 172 -7.41 -10.95 -27.89
N VAL A 173 -8.51 -10.26 -28.20
CA VAL A 173 -9.63 -10.05 -27.27
C VAL A 173 -10.86 -10.70 -27.90
N LYS A 174 -11.34 -11.78 -27.28
CA LYS A 174 -12.50 -12.53 -27.75
C LYS A 174 -13.66 -12.33 -26.77
N PRO A 175 -14.78 -11.71 -27.18
CA PRO A 175 -15.97 -11.66 -26.34
C PRO A 175 -16.53 -13.07 -26.17
N LEU A 176 -16.88 -13.42 -24.94
CA LEU A 176 -17.45 -14.71 -24.56
C LEU A 176 -18.78 -14.49 -23.85
N GLU A 177 -19.74 -15.35 -24.16
CA GLU A 177 -21.07 -15.34 -23.56
C GLU A 177 -21.41 -16.75 -23.05
N TYR A 178 -21.90 -16.83 -21.81
CA TYR A 178 -22.27 -18.07 -21.17
C TYR A 178 -23.68 -17.96 -20.61
N LYS A 179 -24.53 -18.92 -20.94
CA LYS A 179 -25.81 -19.09 -20.26
C LYS A 179 -25.57 -19.96 -19.03
N ILE A 180 -25.76 -19.38 -17.85
CA ILE A 180 -25.60 -20.07 -16.56
C ILE A 180 -26.93 -20.07 -15.81
N ILE A 181 -27.06 -20.97 -14.84
CA ILE A 181 -28.17 -20.96 -13.89
C ILE A 181 -27.59 -20.50 -12.54
N ARG A 182 -28.15 -19.44 -11.96
CA ARG A 182 -27.76 -18.93 -10.64
C ARG A 182 -29.03 -18.69 -9.84
N ASN A 183 -29.12 -19.32 -8.68
CA ASN A 183 -30.32 -19.27 -7.81
C ASN A 183 -31.59 -19.63 -8.59
N GLU A 184 -31.54 -20.74 -9.33
CA GLU A 184 -32.65 -21.27 -10.15
C GLU A 184 -33.13 -20.35 -11.28
N LYS A 185 -32.43 -19.24 -11.54
CA LYS A 185 -32.73 -18.31 -12.64
C LYS A 185 -31.68 -18.42 -13.74
N SER A 186 -32.15 -18.40 -15.00
CA SER A 186 -31.26 -18.30 -16.15
C SER A 186 -30.63 -16.90 -16.22
N VAL A 187 -29.30 -16.85 -16.28
CA VAL A 187 -28.50 -15.62 -16.34
C VAL A 187 -27.55 -15.71 -17.53
N LEU A 188 -27.44 -14.64 -18.31
CA LEU A 188 -26.43 -14.49 -19.36
C LEU A 188 -25.21 -13.78 -18.77
N LEU A 189 -24.10 -14.50 -18.65
CA LEU A 189 -22.81 -13.95 -18.27
C LEU A 189 -22.04 -13.55 -19.53
N LYS A 190 -21.50 -12.32 -19.57
CA LYS A 190 -20.66 -11.83 -20.67
C LYS A 190 -19.29 -11.42 -20.13
N THR A 191 -18.24 -11.73 -20.87
CA THR A 191 -16.85 -11.37 -20.54
C THR A 191 -16.00 -11.24 -21.80
N ASN A 192 -14.76 -10.80 -21.66
CA ASN A 192 -13.75 -10.80 -22.71
C ASN A 192 -12.60 -11.71 -22.30
N ALA A 193 -12.30 -12.74 -23.10
CA ALA A 193 -11.07 -13.50 -22.97
C ALA A 193 -9.94 -12.78 -23.70
N ILE A 194 -8.84 -12.54 -22.99
CA ILE A 194 -7.67 -11.84 -23.52
C ILE A 194 -6.53 -12.84 -23.64
N THR A 195 -5.97 -12.98 -24.83
CA THR A 195 -4.70 -13.67 -25.07
C THR A 195 -3.64 -12.62 -25.32
N TYR A 196 -2.58 -12.59 -24.52
CA TYR A 196 -1.47 -11.65 -24.65
C TYR A 196 -0.16 -12.43 -24.66
N ALA A 197 0.39 -12.66 -25.87
CA ALA A 197 1.60 -13.44 -26.07
C ALA A 197 2.80 -12.50 -26.28
N VAL A 198 3.86 -12.71 -25.49
CA VAL A 198 5.08 -11.90 -25.52
C VAL A 198 6.32 -12.77 -25.50
N ARG A 199 7.42 -12.24 -26.03
CA ARG A 199 8.75 -12.84 -26.03
C ARG A 199 9.77 -11.87 -25.46
N LYS A 200 10.61 -12.35 -24.55
CA LYS A 200 11.74 -11.57 -24.03
C LYS A 200 12.80 -11.49 -25.11
N ASN A 201 13.22 -10.27 -25.44
CA ASN A 201 14.39 -10.08 -26.28
C ASN A 201 15.64 -10.37 -25.44
N ASN A 202 16.32 -11.48 -25.73
CA ASN A 202 17.65 -11.71 -25.21
C ASN A 202 18.62 -10.94 -26.10
N LEU A 203 19.04 -9.76 -25.65
CA LEU A 203 20.30 -9.15 -26.08
C LEU A 203 21.45 -9.77 -25.29
#